data_AF-A0A2M8J086-F1
#
_entry.id   AF-A0A2M8J086-F1
#
_cell.length_a   1.000
_cell.length_b   1.000
_cell.length_c   1.000
_cell.angle_alpha   90.00
_cell.angle_beta   90.00
_cell.angle_gamma   90.00
#
_symmetry.space_group_name_H-M   'P 1'
#
loop_
_entity.id
_entity.type
_entity.pdbx_description
1 polymer ?
#
loop_
_entity_poly.entity_id
_entity_poly.type
_entity_poly.pdbx_seq_one_letter_code
_entity_poly.pdbx_strand_id
1 'polypeptide(L)' 'MFDIMIWTGAALSLLGLAGLIWCILRVIRARRAGLSDEAMRAAVAAVLPINMGALAVSVIGLMLVVVGVILG' A
#
# COMPACT_ATOMS: atom_id res chain seq x y z
N MET A 1 -8.85 4.59 -25.30
CA MET A 1 -9.59 3.88 -24.23
C MET A 1 -8.62 3.18 -23.28
N PHE A 2 -7.62 2.47 -23.81
CA PHE A 2 -6.57 1.81 -23.01
C PHE A 2 -5.69 2.76 -22.20
N ASP A 3 -5.41 3.99 -22.68
CA ASP A 3 -4.67 5.00 -21.91
C ASP A 3 -5.34 5.38 -20.58
N ILE A 4 -6.67 5.46 -20.56
CA ILE A 4 -7.42 5.73 -19.32
C ILE A 4 -7.20 4.62 -18.31
N MET A 5 -7.13 3.37 -18.78
CA MET A 5 -6.89 2.20 -17.91
C MET A 5 -5.47 2.20 -17.35
N ILE A 6 -4.48 2.58 -18.17
CA ILE A 6 -3.09 2.74 -17.74
C ILE A 6 -2.97 3.84 -16.68
N TRP A 7 -3.51 5.04 -16.94
CA TRP A 7 -3.43 6.16 -16.00
C TRP A 7 -4.18 5.89 -14.70
N THR A 8 -5.37 5.26 -14.77
CA THR A 8 -6.14 4.91 -13.57
C THR A 8 -5.43 3.82 -12.77
N GLY A 9 -4.88 2.80 -13.44
CA GLY A 9 -4.10 1.75 -12.79
C GLY A 9 -2.83 2.29 -12.13
N ALA A 10 -2.14 3.24 -12.78
CA ALA A 10 -0.98 3.90 -12.22
C ALA A 10 -1.34 4.74 -10.97
N ALA A 11 -2.44 5.49 -11.02
CA ALA A 11 -2.94 6.24 -9.87
C ALA A 11 -3.30 5.33 -8.69
N LEU A 12 -4.02 4.22 -8.94
CA LEU A 12 -4.35 3.23 -7.90
C LEU A 12 -3.09 2.58 -7.32
N SER A 13 -2.12 2.24 -8.16
CA SER A 13 -0.82 1.69 -7.72
C SER A 13 -0.11 2.65 -6.76
N LEU A 14 -0.06 3.94 -7.13
CA LEU A 14 0.60 4.97 -6.35
C LEU A 14 -0.12 5.23 -5.02
N LEU A 15 -1.46 5.17 -5.00
CA LEU A 15 -2.26 5.26 -3.78
C LEU A 15 -1.97 4.08 -2.84
N GLY A 16 -1.92 2.85 -3.37
CA GLY A 16 -1.54 1.67 -2.59
C GLY A 16 -0.12 1.79 -2.02
N LEU A 17 0.84 2.25 -2.83
CA LEU A 17 2.21 2.50 -2.39
C LEU A 17 2.29 3.56 -1.29
N ALA A 18 1.55 4.66 -1.41
CA ALA A 18 1.49 5.69 -0.37
C ALA A 18 0.96 5.14 0.95
N GLY A 19 -0.06 4.27 0.91
CA GLY A 19 -0.56 3.54 2.08
C GLY A 19 0.50 2.63 2.72
N LEU A 20 1.28 1.91 1.91
CA LEU A 20 2.38 1.08 2.39
C LEU A 20 3.47 1.92 3.08
N ILE A 21 3.87 3.04 2.47
CA ILE A 21 4.84 3.98 3.05
C ILE A 21 4.33 4.50 4.39
N TRP A 22 3.05 4.84 4.49
CA TRP A 22 2.45 5.29 5.75
C TRP A 22 2.53 4.21 6.84
N CYS A 23 2.21 2.95 6.53
CA CYS A 23 2.34 1.83 7.47
C CYS A 23 3.79 1.67 7.95
N ILE A 24 4.76 1.74 7.03
CA ILE A 24 6.20 1.65 7.35
C ILE A 24 6.61 2.76 8.31
N LEU A 25 6.25 4.01 8.00
CA LEU A 25 6.60 5.16 8.85
C LEU A 25 5.96 5.05 10.24
N ARG A 26 4.74 4.52 10.35
CA ARG A 26 4.06 4.30 11.64
C ARG A 26 4.81 3.28 12.49
N VAL A 27 5.21 2.15 11.91
CA VAL A 27 5.97 1.10 12.63
C VAL A 27 7.37 1.59 13.01
N ILE A 28 8.05 2.32 12.13
CA ILE A 28 9.35 2.94 12.45
C ILE A 28 9.21 3.89 13.64
N ARG A 29 8.19 4.74 13.65
CA ARG A 29 7.92 5.66 14.76
C ARG A 29 7.64 4.92 16.07
N ALA A 30 6.80 3.89 16.03
CA ALA A 30 6.53 3.03 17.19
C ALA A 30 7.81 2.39 17.74
N ARG A 31 8.69 1.90 16.84
CA ARG A 31 9.99 1.34 17.22
C ARG A 31 10.94 2.35 17.84
N ARG A 32 10.99 3.57 17.31
CA ARG A 32 11.84 4.63 17.85
C ARG A 32 11.33 5.21 19.18
N ALA A 33 10.07 4.98 19.52
CA ALA A 33 9.48 5.43 20.78
C ALA A 33 9.82 4.53 21.99
N GLY A 34 10.56 3.42 21.79
CA GLY A 34 10.97 2.55 22.89
C GLY A 34 9.80 1.84 23.58
N LEU A 35 8.75 1.52 22.83
CA LEU A 35 7.57 0.81 23.35
C LEU A 35 7.96 -0.54 23.96
N SER A 36 7.23 -0.97 25.00
CA SER A 36 7.29 -2.35 25.50
C SER A 36 6.89 -3.34 24.40
N ASP A 37 7.34 -4.59 24.49
CA ASP A 37 7.06 -5.63 23.49
C ASP A 37 5.56 -5.81 23.22
N GLU A 38 4.75 -5.79 24.27
CA GLU A 38 3.28 -5.81 24.21
C GLU A 38 2.73 -4.66 23.35
N ALA A 39 3.18 -3.43 23.63
CA ALA A 39 2.73 -2.23 22.92
C ALA A 39 3.24 -2.19 21.47
N MET A 40 4.44 -2.72 21.21
CA MET A 40 4.97 -2.87 19.85
C MET A 40 4.11 -3.82 19.01
N ARG A 41 3.79 -5.00 19.57
CA ARG A 41 2.93 -5.99 18.90
C ARG A 41 1.55 -5.42 18.59
N ALA A 42 0.95 -4.72 19.55
CA ALA A 42 -0.32 -4.04 19.33
C ALA A 42 -0.26 -2.98 18.22
N ALA A 43 0.81 -2.17 18.19
CA ALA A 43 1.01 -1.16 17.16
C ALA A 43 1.17 -1.77 15.75
N VAL A 44 1.88 -2.90 15.64
CA VAL A 44 2.03 -3.64 14.37
C VAL A 44 0.71 -4.29 13.95
N ALA A 45 0.00 -4.92 14.88
CA ALA A 45 -1.30 -5.55 14.61
C ALA A 45 -2.33 -4.53 14.10
N ALA A 46 -2.31 -3.31 14.64
CA ALA A 46 -3.21 -2.24 14.23
C ALA A 46 -3.00 -1.77 12.78
N VAL A 47 -1.76 -1.81 12.26
CA VAL A 47 -1.46 -1.37 10.88
C VAL A 47 -1.54 -2.48 9.84
N LEU A 48 -1.59 -3.75 10.26
CA LEU A 48 -1.61 -4.90 9.36
C LEU A 48 -2.80 -4.89 8.39
N PRO A 49 -4.05 -4.63 8.81
CA PRO A 49 -5.18 -4.57 7.88
C PRO A 49 -5.01 -3.47 6.82
N ILE A 50 -4.48 -2.32 7.22
CA ILE A 50 -4.20 -1.19 6.32
C ILE A 50 -3.10 -1.57 5.32
N ASN A 51 -2.04 -2.23 5.79
CA ASN A 51 -0.97 -2.72 4.92
C ASN A 51 -1.50 -3.70 3.86
N MET A 52 -2.36 -4.64 4.26
CA MET A 52 -2.97 -5.61 3.36
C MET A 52 -3.91 -4.93 2.35
N GLY A 53 -4.73 -3.98 2.80
CA GLY A 53 -5.59 -3.19 1.89
C GLY A 53 -4.77 -2.37 0.89
N ALA A 54 -3.73 -1.68 1.37
CA ALA A 54 -2.83 -0.89 0.54
C ALA A 54 -2.08 -1.75 -0.50
N LEU A 55 -1.62 -2.94 -0.10
CA LEU A 55 -1.01 -3.91 -1.00
C LEU A 55 -2.02 -4.37 -2.08
N ALA A 56 -3.24 -4.74 -1.68
CA ALA A 56 -4.27 -5.19 -2.62
C ALA A 56 -4.60 -4.09 -3.65
N VAL A 57 -4.81 -2.85 -3.20
CA VAL A 57 -5.03 -1.70 -4.08
C VAL A 57 -3.85 -1.49 -5.02
N SER A 58 -2.62 -1.61 -4.52
CA SER A 58 -1.41 -1.46 -5.34
C SER A 58 -1.33 -2.52 -6.43
N VAL A 59 -1.62 -3.78 -6.09
CA VAL A 59 -1.57 -4.92 -7.03
C VAL A 59 -2.67 -4.80 -8.09
N ILE A 60 -3.89 -4.44 -7.69
CA ILE A 60 -5.00 -4.22 -8.63
C ILE A 60 -4.67 -3.09 -9.60
N GLY A 61 -4.13 -1.98 -9.11
CA GLY A 61 -3.68 -0.88 -9.96
C GLY A 61 -2.63 -1.34 -10.97
N LEU A 62 -1.64 -2.12 -10.53
CA LEU A 62 -0.58 -2.62 -11.41
C LEU A 62 -1.14 -3.57 -12.47
N MET A 63 -2.07 -4.46 -12.09
CA MET A 63 -2.76 -5.33 -13.04
C MET A 63 -3.52 -4.54 -14.11
N LEU A 64 -4.19 -3.44 -13.75
CA LEU A 64 -4.86 -2.57 -14.72
C LEU A 64 -3.88 -1.92 -15.69
N VAL A 65 -2.72 -1.47 -15.21
CA VAL A 65 -1.64 -0.95 -16.08
C VAL A 65 -1.20 -2.02 -17.08
N VAL A 66 -0.87 -3.22 -16.58
CA VAL A 66 -0.38 -4.32 -17.41
C VAL A 66 -1.41 -4.71 -18.48
N VAL A 67 -2.68 -4.86 -18.11
CA VAL A 67 -3.76 -5.15 -19.06
C VAL A 67 -3.92 -4.00 -20.07
N GLY A 68 -3.80 -2.75 -19.63
CA GLY A 68 -3.89 -1.59 -20.51
C GLY A 68 -2.76 -1.51 -21.53
N VAL A 69 -1.55 -1.86 -21.13
CA VAL A 69 -0.38 -1.93 -22.03
C VAL A 69 -0.48 -3.11 -23.00
N ILE A 70 -1.01 -4.26 -22.57
CA ILE A 70 -1.12 -5.45 -23.44
C ILE A 70 -2.22 -5.29 -24.50
N LEU A 71 -3.34 -4.65 -24.15
CA LEU A 71 -4.49 -4.48 -25.05
C LEU A 71 -4.41 -3.21 -25.92
N GLY A 72 -3.49 -2.30 -25.61
CA GLY A 72 -3.27 -1.03 -26.29
C GLY A 72 -2.32 -1.12 -27.47
#